data_AF-A0A1F5WQL1-F1
#
_entry.id   AF-A0A1F5WQL1-F1
#
_cell.length_a   1.000
_cell.length_b   1.000
_cell.length_c   1.000
_cell.angle_alpha   90.00
_cell.angle_beta   90.00
_cell.angle_gamma   90.00
#
_symmetry.space_group_name_H-M   'P 1'
#
loop_
_entity.id
_entity.type
_entity.pdbx_description
1 polymer ?
#
loop_
_entity_poly.entity_id
_entity_poly.type
_entity_poly.pdbx_seq_one_letter_code
_entity_poly.pdbx_strand_id
1 'polypeptide(L)'
;MRSRAVLFFLSFLVLFLFVTSIKMSIGAYQASKARKVSEEEYQALTDQKAHLDKKIEDLNDDEVLEKEAKIRFNATLPGEKVLIIVEHDSSGLNIEAKPASIWESIKNFFRLP
;
A
#
# COMPACT_ATOMS: atom_id res chain seq x y z
N MET A 1 -42.24 38.24 45.92
CA MET A 1 -41.28 38.56 44.83
C MET A 1 -39.95 37.80 44.94
N ARG A 2 -39.36 37.61 46.13
CA ARG A 2 -38.06 36.90 46.31
C ARG A 2 -38.02 35.46 45.75
N SER A 3 -39.05 34.65 45.98
CA SER A 3 -39.09 33.24 45.50
C SER A 3 -39.09 33.10 43.97
N ARG A 4 -39.76 33.99 43.23
CA ARG A 4 -39.76 33.95 41.75
C ARG A 4 -38.38 34.28 41.18
N ALA A 5 -37.69 35.27 41.74
CA ALA A 5 -36.33 35.62 41.34
C ALA A 5 -35.34 34.47 41.62
N VAL A 6 -35.48 33.78 42.76
CA VAL A 6 -34.67 32.60 43.07
C VAL A 6 -34.94 31.46 42.09
N LEU A 7 -36.19 31.23 41.69
CA LEU A 7 -36.52 30.21 40.68
C LEU A 7 -35.94 30.54 39.30
N PHE A 8 -35.95 31.81 38.89
CA PHE A 8 -35.29 32.23 37.65
C PHE A 8 -33.77 32.05 37.72
N PHE A 9 -33.15 32.42 38.83
CA PHE A 9 -31.71 32.23 39.02
C PHE A 9 -31.31 30.75 39.05
N LEU A 10 -32.11 29.91 39.72
CA LEU A 10 -31.92 28.46 39.76
C LEU A 10 -32.08 27.84 38.36
N SER A 11 -33.11 28.26 37.61
CA SER A 11 -33.33 27.83 36.23
C SER A 11 -32.15 28.19 35.33
N PHE A 12 -31.64 29.43 35.46
CA PHE A 12 -30.47 29.89 34.71
C PHE A 12 -29.20 29.11 35.08
N LEU A 13 -28.99 28.81 36.37
CA LEU A 13 -27.87 28.00 36.84
C LEU A 13 -27.92 26.59 36.25
N VAL A 14 -29.09 25.94 36.26
CA VAL A 14 -29.27 24.61 35.69
C VAL A 14 -29.01 24.62 34.18
N LEU A 15 -29.50 25.64 33.46
CA LEU A 15 -29.29 25.79 32.03
C LEU A 15 -27.81 26.03 31.69
N PHE A 16 -27.11 26.83 32.50
CA PHE A 16 -25.66 27.05 32.37
C PHE A 16 -24.84 25.77 32.61
N LEU A 17 -25.20 24.98 33.62
CA LEU A 17 -24.59 23.67 33.87
C LEU A 17 -24.85 22.68 32.73
N PHE A 18 -26.05 22.71 32.15
CA PHE A 18 -26.40 21.87 31.01
C PHE A 18 -25.55 22.19 29.77
N VAL A 19 -25.40 23.47 29.43
CA VAL A 19 -24.57 23.91 28.29
C VAL A 19 -23.11 23.55 28.48
N THR A 20 -22.56 23.75 29.69
CA THR A 20 -21.16 23.42 29.99
C THR A 20 -20.89 21.91 29.92
N SER A 21 -21.83 21.08 30.40
CA SER A 21 -21.74 19.62 30.31
C SER A 21 -21.69 19.12 28.86
N ILE A 22 -22.51 19.70 27.97
CA ILE A 22 -22.51 19.33 26.54
C ILE A 22 -21.16 19.68 25.88
N LYS A 23 -20.63 20.89 26.14
CA LYS A 23 -19.34 21.32 25.56
C LYS A 23 -18.19 20.43 26.03
N MET A 24 -18.20 20.00 27.30
CA MET A 24 -17.17 19.11 27.84
C MET A 24 -17.23 17.70 27.23
N SER A 25 -18.43 17.17 27.00
CA SER A 25 -18.62 15.87 26.34
C SER A 25 -18.11 15.87 24.89
N ILE A 26 -18.30 16.97 24.16
CA ILE A 26 -17.81 17.11 22.78
C ILE A 26 -16.29 17.25 22.73
N GLY A 27 -15.69 17.95 23.69
CA GLY A 27 -14.23 18.11 23.80
C GLY A 27 -13.50 16.78 24.04
N ALA A 28 -14.04 15.92 24.91
CA ALA A 28 -13.47 14.59 25.18
C ALA A 28 -13.49 13.68 23.95
N TYR A 29 -14.58 13.75 23.15
CA TYR A 29 -14.70 12.97 21.93
C TYR A 29 -13.67 13.39 20.87
N GLN A 30 -13.48 14.70 20.67
CA GLN A 30 -12.51 15.23 19.71
C GLN A 30 -11.06 14.90 20.10
N ALA A 31 -10.71 14.99 21.37
CA ALA A 31 -9.38 14.62 21.87
C ALA A 31 -9.08 13.12 21.64
N SER A 32 -10.08 12.26 21.83
CA SER A 32 -9.92 10.82 21.58
C SER A 32 -9.73 10.48 20.10
N LYS A 33 -10.44 11.19 19.20
CA LYS A 33 -10.37 10.97 17.76
C LYS A 33 -9.04 11.48 17.18
N ALA A 34 -8.58 12.65 17.60
CA ALA A 34 -7.28 13.18 17.22
C ALA A 34 -6.14 12.25 17.66
N ARG A 35 -6.24 11.68 18.87
CA ARG A 35 -5.26 10.71 19.36
C ARG A 35 -5.25 9.41 18.55
N LYS A 36 -6.42 8.88 18.17
CA LYS A 36 -6.51 7.67 17.34
C LYS A 36 -5.91 7.87 15.95
N VAL A 37 -6.22 8.98 15.28
CA VAL A 37 -5.66 9.28 13.95
C VAL A 37 -4.14 9.42 14.04
N SER A 38 -3.63 10.14 15.04
CA SER A 38 -2.19 10.29 15.24
C SER A 38 -1.49 8.97 15.57
N GLU A 39 -2.17 8.05 16.27
CA GLU A 39 -1.63 6.72 16.59
C GLU A 39 -1.60 5.82 15.34
N GLU A 40 -2.66 5.84 14.53
CA GLU A 40 -2.73 5.11 13.26
C GLU A 40 -1.66 5.59 12.28
N GLU A 41 -1.48 6.91 12.16
CA GLU A 41 -0.41 7.50 11.34
C GLU A 41 0.98 7.11 11.86
N TYR A 42 1.18 7.10 13.18
CA TYR A 42 2.45 6.71 13.79
C TYR A 42 2.78 5.22 13.54
N GLN A 43 1.79 4.34 13.65
CA GLN A 43 1.97 2.91 13.38
C GLN A 43 2.28 2.68 11.89
N ALA A 44 1.51 3.28 10.98
CA ALA A 44 1.76 3.17 9.54
C ALA A 44 3.15 3.67 9.14
N LEU A 45 3.65 4.73 9.79
CA LEU A 45 4.98 5.26 9.53
C LEU A 45 6.08 4.36 10.12
N THR A 46 5.83 3.77 11.29
CA THR A 46 6.75 2.82 11.95
C THR A 46 6.91 1.55 11.12
N ASP A 47 5.81 1.01 10.59
CA ASP A 47 5.84 -0.18 9.74
C ASP A 47 6.58 0.09 8.41
N GLN A 48 6.35 1.26 7.81
CA GLN A 48 7.09 1.68 6.62
C GLN A 48 8.59 1.81 6.90
N LYS A 49 8.96 2.40 8.04
CA LYS A 49 10.36 2.50 8.46
C LYS A 49 10.98 1.12 8.63
N ALA A 50 10.33 0.22 9.37
CA ALA A 50 10.83 -1.14 9.59
C ALA A 50 11.02 -1.92 8.27
N HIS A 51 10.10 -1.76 7.33
CA HIS A 51 10.21 -2.40 6.01
C HIS A 51 11.34 -1.79 5.17
N LEU A 52 11.55 -0.47 5.22
CA LEU A 52 12.68 0.18 4.54
C LEU A 52 14.02 -0.20 5.17
N ASP A 53 14.10 -0.25 6.50
CA ASP A 53 15.31 -0.65 7.22
C ASP A 53 15.70 -2.08 6.84
N LYS A 54 14.73 -3.00 6.77
CA LYS A 54 14.97 -4.38 6.31
C LYS A 54 15.46 -4.42 4.86
N LYS A 55 14.88 -3.61 3.97
CA LYS A 55 15.38 -3.51 2.58
C LYS A 55 16.81 -2.99 2.53
N ILE A 56 17.14 -1.99 3.33
CA ILE A 56 18.50 -1.44 3.40
C ILE A 56 19.48 -2.49 3.93
N GLU A 57 19.06 -3.31 4.89
CA GLU A 57 19.84 -4.45 5.38
C GLU A 57 20.07 -5.49 4.27
N ASP A 58 19.01 -5.89 3.57
CA ASP A 58 19.09 -6.81 2.41
C ASP A 58 19.99 -6.26 1.28
N LEU A 59 20.01 -4.94 1.07
CA LEU A 59 20.84 -4.25 0.06
C LEU A 59 22.31 -4.07 0.48
N ASN A 60 22.60 -4.05 1.79
CA ASN A 60 23.97 -3.98 2.31
C ASN A 60 24.60 -5.37 2.47
N ASP A 61 23.83 -6.44 2.27
CA ASP A 61 24.34 -7.80 2.24
C ASP A 61 24.84 -8.14 0.83
N ASP A 62 26.16 -7.97 0.63
CA ASP A 62 26.84 -8.26 -0.64
C ASP A 62 26.56 -9.69 -1.15
N GLU A 63 26.26 -10.64 -0.25
CA GLU A 63 25.94 -12.03 -0.56
C GLU A 63 24.57 -12.18 -1.25
N VAL A 64 23.60 -11.32 -0.90
CA VAL A 64 22.27 -11.27 -1.52
C VAL A 64 22.33 -10.60 -2.89
N LEU A 65 23.15 -9.55 -3.02
CA LEU A 65 23.39 -8.85 -4.28
C LEU A 65 24.03 -9.75 -5.34
N GLU A 66 25.06 -10.53 -4.97
CA GLU A 66 25.65 -11.52 -5.87
C GLU A 66 24.67 -12.62 -6.26
N LYS A 67 23.84 -13.10 -5.32
CA LYS A 67 22.84 -14.13 -5.59
C LYS A 67 21.76 -13.65 -6.54
N GLU A 68 21.26 -12.42 -6.37
CA GLU A 68 20.26 -11.85 -7.26
C GLU A 68 20.85 -11.54 -8.65
N ALA A 69 22.12 -11.10 -8.73
CA ALA A 69 22.83 -10.92 -9.99
C ALA A 69 23.04 -12.24 -10.75
N LYS A 70 23.42 -13.32 -10.05
CA LYS A 70 23.54 -14.67 -10.62
C LYS A 70 22.22 -15.18 -11.20
N ILE A 71 21.11 -14.96 -10.48
CA ILE A 71 19.78 -15.44 -10.90
C ILE A 71 19.19 -14.60 -12.04
N ARG A 72 19.25 -13.26 -11.96
CA ARG A 72 18.62 -12.38 -12.94
C ARG A 72 19.43 -12.20 -14.22
N PHE A 73 20.76 -12.21 -14.12
CA PHE A 73 21.65 -11.85 -15.22
C PHE A 73 22.55 -12.98 -15.69
N ASN A 74 22.41 -14.21 -15.14
CA ASN A 74 23.34 -15.32 -15.38
C ASN A 74 24.82 -14.90 -15.22
N ALA A 75 25.08 -13.97 -14.30
CA ALA A 75 26.42 -13.42 -14.11
C ALA A 75 27.31 -14.48 -13.46
N THR A 76 28.36 -14.91 -14.15
CA THR A 76 29.33 -15.90 -13.66
C THR A 76 30.69 -15.29 -13.36
N LEU A 77 31.36 -15.84 -12.35
CA LEU A 77 32.76 -15.55 -12.04
C LEU A 77 33.67 -16.17 -13.13
N PRO A 78 34.90 -15.65 -13.35
CA PRO A 78 35.81 -16.19 -14.37
C PRO A 78 36.19 -17.64 -14.06
N GLY A 79 35.55 -18.59 -14.75
CA GLY A 79 35.76 -20.03 -14.59
C GLY A 79 34.47 -20.88 -14.53
N GLU A 80 33.30 -20.27 -14.37
CA GLU A 80 32.02 -20.98 -14.22
C GLU A 80 31.28 -21.08 -15.57
N LYS A 81 30.91 -22.30 -15.98
CA LYS A 81 30.25 -22.57 -17.27
C LYS A 81 28.73 -22.69 -17.09
N VAL A 82 27.98 -21.78 -17.70
CA VAL A 82 26.51 -21.86 -17.79
C VAL A 82 26.13 -22.84 -18.90
N LEU A 83 25.49 -23.96 -18.55
CA LEU A 83 24.90 -24.90 -19.51
C LEU A 83 23.47 -24.45 -19.83
N ILE A 84 23.27 -23.85 -21.00
CA ILE A 84 21.93 -23.62 -21.56
C ILE A 84 21.51 -24.92 -22.25
N ILE A 85 20.65 -25.71 -21.61
CA ILE A 85 20.06 -26.91 -22.22
C ILE A 85 18.90 -26.43 -23.09
N VAL A 86 19.10 -26.43 -24.41
CA VAL A 86 18.02 -26.28 -25.37
C VAL A 86 17.56 -27.69 -25.74
N GLU A 87 16.35 -28.07 -25.32
CA GLU A 87 15.72 -29.32 -25.78
C GLU A 87 15.54 -29.23 -27.30
N HIS A 88 16.35 -29.99 -28.02
CA HIS A 88 16.16 -30.21 -29.45
C HIS A 88 15.13 -31.32 -29.58
N ASP A 89 13.85 -30.96 -29.67
CA ASP A 89 12.82 -31.87 -30.13
C ASP A 89 13.16 -32.30 -31.55
N SER A 90 13.73 -33.50 -31.67
CA SER A 90 13.96 -34.19 -32.92
C SER A 90 12.61 -34.69 -33.47
N SER A 91 11.78 -33.76 -33.95
CA SER A 91 10.55 -34.06 -34.68
C SER A 91 10.39 -33.10 -35.85
N GLY A 92 10.95 -33.47 -37.01
CA GLY A 92 10.50 -33.03 -38.34
C GLY A 92 10.44 -31.52 -38.62
N LEU A 93 11.38 -31.04 -39.43
CA LEU A 93 11.26 -29.78 -40.16
C LEU A 93 9.96 -29.76 -41.00
N ASN A 94 8.90 -29.14 -40.49
CA ASN A 94 7.80 -28.59 -41.25
C ASN A 94 7.62 -27.13 -40.81
N ILE A 95 8.38 -26.24 -41.46
CA ILE A 95 8.17 -24.80 -41.35
C ILE A 95 6.99 -24.47 -42.26
N GLU A 96 5.77 -24.75 -41.82
CA GLU A 96 4.63 -23.94 -42.25
C GLU A 96 4.65 -22.66 -41.43
N ALA A 97 5.24 -21.62 -42.02
CA ALA A 97 5.12 -20.26 -41.52
C ALA A 97 3.63 -19.87 -41.57
N LYS A 98 2.90 -20.07 -40.47
CA LYS A 98 1.52 -19.59 -40.30
C LYS A 98 1.56 -18.06 -40.33
N PRO A 99 1.09 -17.37 -41.39
CA PRO A 99 1.15 -15.93 -41.40
C PRO A 99 -0.05 -15.35 -40.62
N ALA A 100 0.25 -14.39 -39.74
CA ALA A 100 -0.56 -13.20 -39.50
C ALA A 100 -2.06 -13.31 -39.08
N SER A 101 -2.48 -14.39 -38.40
CA SER A 101 -3.86 -14.50 -37.89
C SER A 101 -4.28 -13.38 -36.90
N ILE A 102 -3.33 -12.83 -36.14
CA ILE A 102 -3.62 -11.79 -35.14
C ILE A 102 -3.83 -10.41 -35.80
N TRP A 103 -3.11 -10.12 -36.90
CA TRP A 103 -3.21 -8.85 -37.61
C TRP A 103 -4.48 -8.72 -38.45
N GLU A 104 -5.02 -9.83 -38.96
CA GLU A 104 -6.29 -9.83 -39.69
C GLU A 104 -7.49 -9.57 -38.78
N SER A 105 -7.49 -10.14 -37.57
CA SER A 105 -8.54 -9.88 -36.58
C SER A 105 -8.59 -8.41 -36.16
N ILE A 106 -7.44 -7.74 -36.03
CA ILE A 106 -7.39 -6.32 -35.67
C ILE A 106 -7.88 -5.43 -36.82
N LYS A 107 -7.51 -5.74 -38.08
CA LYS A 107 -7.96 -4.96 -39.25
C LYS A 107 -9.47 -5.04 -39.46
N ASN A 108 -10.09 -6.18 -39.18
CA ASN A 108 -11.54 -6.34 -39.33
C ASN A 108 -12.34 -5.57 -38.27
N PHE A 109 -11.74 -5.29 -37.10
CA PHE A 109 -12.38 -4.52 -36.03
C PHE A 109 -12.53 -3.03 -36.37
N PHE A 110 -11.60 -2.45 -37.14
CA PHE A 110 -11.60 -1.03 -37.51
C PHE A 110 -12.30 -0.71 -38.85
N ARG A 111 -12.95 -1.70 -39.48
CA ARG A 111 -13.54 -1.56 -40.84
C ARG A 111 -15.08 -1.62 -40.86
N LEU A 112 -15.73 -1.61 -39.71
CA LEU A 112 -17.18 -1.43 -39.60
C LEU A 112 -17.48 0.05 -39.34
N PRO A 113 -18.48 0.65 -40.03
CA PRO A 113 -18.84 2.07 -39.89
C PRO A 113 -19.43 2.41 -38.52
#